data_AF-A0AAD9N524-F1
#
_entry.id   AF-A0AAD9N524-F1
#
_cell.length_a   1.000
_cell.length_b   1.000
_cell.length_c   1.000
_cell.angle_alpha   90.00
_cell.angle_beta   90.00
_cell.angle_gamma   90.00
#
_symmetry.space_group_name_H-M   'P 1'
#
loop_
_entity.id
_entity.type
_entity.pdbx_description
1 polymer ?
#
loop_
_entity_poly.entity_id
_entity_poly.type
_entity_poly.pdbx_seq_one_letter_code
_entity_poly.pdbx_strand_id
1 'polypeptide(L)'
;MEVEDDATPTESSEIPPGSEAPPGDEVPPGEDADAEAKKMMEDESEMAAIREKIIETRKVVFQMNEQEVSRRWTFEEGICRPYFHVKPLEKVQLKNWRDYLDMEIENGSHERTVILFERCLIACAMYEEFWMKYAKYLEGCDPETAESIYRKACTIFLRKKPAIHLAWAAFEEKRGNFAAADEILQEFEKEMPKLVMIQLRHITLARRQGDFEKVDQLYGKYMEEAASEKEQSFFAIKRARYQAKVLHNVEAARETLELAINKDEVNEKLYLQLLDLEYQQKDMDEMRINALFENAVSKLEPDHKVAFSRRRMEFMEDFGCNVLSVQQAYEAHQKLLKELNAQSGRKRKPEDGSGDDAQNDKKARYDSKQYSNGSSDYSSSYMASHSQGAYGGYGMPSHHGYYDPSWNTGFNSMSYGYHQNQWGPYSGQYYGSQ
;
A
#
# COMPACT_ATOMS: atom_id res chain seq x y z
N MET A 1 55.97 34.44 -18.60
CA MET A 1 56.02 35.91 -18.53
C MET A 1 56.41 36.21 -17.10
N GLU A 2 57.71 36.17 -16.89
CA GLU A 2 58.38 36.39 -15.61
C GLU A 2 58.30 37.89 -15.29
N VAL A 3 57.99 38.22 -14.05
CA VAL A 3 58.04 39.59 -13.54
C VAL A 3 59.23 39.62 -12.58
N GLU A 4 60.33 40.21 -13.05
CA GLU A 4 61.50 40.51 -12.25
C GLU A 4 61.29 41.83 -11.48
N ASP A 5 61.72 41.81 -10.23
CA ASP A 5 61.96 42.95 -9.35
C ASP A 5 62.97 43.94 -9.97
N ASP A 6 62.78 45.25 -9.75
CA ASP A 6 63.94 46.14 -9.68
C ASP A 6 63.74 47.25 -8.64
N ALA A 7 64.84 47.54 -7.97
CA ALA A 7 64.99 48.31 -6.76
C ALA A 7 65.18 49.81 -7.02
N THR A 8 64.95 50.58 -5.96
CA THR A 8 65.25 52.01 -5.78
C THR A 8 66.73 52.36 -6.06
N PRO A 9 67.03 53.65 -6.33
CA PRO A 9 67.68 54.41 -5.26
C PRO A 9 67.27 55.89 -5.13
N THR A 10 67.32 56.34 -3.88
CA THR A 10 67.38 57.73 -3.40
C THR A 10 68.57 58.50 -3.94
N GLU A 11 68.37 59.76 -4.33
CA GLU A 11 69.44 60.78 -4.37
C GLU A 11 68.92 62.13 -3.86
N SER A 12 69.84 62.82 -3.21
CA SER A 12 69.68 63.90 -2.24
C SER A 12 69.73 65.31 -2.84
N SER A 13 69.09 66.24 -2.10
CA SER A 13 69.43 67.66 -1.92
C SER A 13 69.59 68.56 -3.14
N GLU A 14 68.74 69.60 -3.22
CA GLU A 14 69.20 70.99 -3.37
C GLU A 14 68.07 71.98 -3.07
N ILE A 15 68.33 72.89 -2.12
CA ILE A 15 67.49 74.04 -1.78
C ILE A 15 67.99 75.24 -2.60
N PRO A 16 67.09 76.08 -3.14
CA PRO A 16 67.39 77.51 -3.28
C PRO A 16 66.38 78.39 -2.54
N PRO A 17 66.77 79.65 -2.26
CA PRO A 17 66.35 80.39 -1.07
C PRO A 17 65.15 81.31 -1.30
N GLY A 18 64.43 81.56 -0.21
CA GLY A 18 63.88 82.86 0.15
C GLY A 18 62.93 83.55 -0.83
N SER A 19 61.64 83.50 -0.54
CA SER A 19 60.74 84.63 -0.78
C SER A 19 59.61 84.63 0.25
N GLU A 20 59.79 85.48 1.26
CA GLU A 20 58.79 86.32 1.92
C GLU A 20 57.36 85.76 2.08
N ALA A 21 57.04 85.45 3.33
CA ALA A 21 55.67 85.37 3.81
C ALA A 21 54.94 86.72 3.66
N PRO A 22 53.66 86.75 3.25
CA PRO A 22 52.76 87.82 3.62
C PRO A 22 52.24 87.58 5.06
N PRO A 23 51.98 88.65 5.81
CA PRO A 23 51.69 88.58 7.24
C PRO A 23 50.21 88.25 7.51
N GLY A 24 49.98 87.44 8.54
CA GLY A 24 48.76 87.49 9.35
C GLY A 24 47.51 86.89 8.74
N ASP A 25 47.27 85.62 9.05
CA ASP A 25 46.12 85.24 9.87
C ASP A 25 46.54 83.98 10.66
N GLU A 26 47.14 84.21 11.83
CA GLU A 26 47.29 83.17 12.85
C GLU A 26 45.87 82.80 13.31
N VAL A 27 45.31 81.78 12.68
CA VAL A 27 44.17 81.06 13.25
C VAL A 27 44.67 80.42 14.57
N PRO A 28 43.93 80.54 15.69
CA PRO A 28 44.44 80.17 17.01
C PRO A 28 44.92 78.71 17.04
N PRO A 29 46.05 78.40 17.71
CA PRO A 29 46.51 77.02 17.94
C PRO A 29 45.48 76.27 18.81
N GLY A 30 44.52 75.62 18.14
CA GLY A 30 43.36 74.97 18.76
C GLY A 30 42.23 74.65 17.78
N GLU A 31 42.07 75.43 16.70
CA GLU A 31 40.93 75.26 15.78
C GLU A 31 41.06 74.05 14.83
N ASP A 32 42.29 73.63 14.47
CA ASP A 32 42.50 72.41 13.64
C ASP A 32 42.21 71.11 14.41
N ALA A 33 42.50 71.09 15.72
CA ALA A 33 42.18 69.94 16.58
C ALA A 33 40.67 69.85 16.85
N ASP A 34 39.98 70.98 16.98
CA ASP A 34 38.52 71.03 17.10
C ASP A 34 37.83 70.66 15.78
N ALA A 35 38.39 71.04 14.62
CA ALA A 35 37.90 70.63 13.30
C ALA A 35 38.14 69.14 13.01
N GLU A 36 39.30 68.59 13.36
CA GLU A 36 39.57 67.14 13.27
C GLU A 36 38.73 66.33 14.25
N ALA A 37 38.57 66.78 15.49
CA ALA A 37 37.70 66.12 16.47
C ALA A 37 36.23 66.14 16.03
N LYS A 38 35.78 67.24 15.42
CA LYS A 38 34.42 67.35 14.86
C LYS A 38 34.21 66.46 13.65
N LYS A 39 35.21 66.37 12.75
CA LYS A 39 35.20 65.43 11.62
C LYS A 39 35.24 63.97 12.09
N MET A 40 36.04 63.64 13.10
CA MET A 40 36.04 62.31 13.71
C MET A 40 34.70 61.95 14.36
N MET A 41 34.05 62.92 15.02
CA MET A 41 32.73 62.74 15.62
C MET A 41 31.62 62.64 14.56
N GLU A 42 31.72 63.38 13.45
CA GLU A 42 30.84 63.26 12.29
C GLU A 42 31.05 61.92 11.57
N ASP A 43 32.30 61.48 11.36
CA ASP A 43 32.64 60.16 10.81
C ASP A 43 32.13 59.02 11.73
N GLU A 44 32.20 59.19 13.05
CA GLU A 44 31.65 58.24 14.02
C GLU A 44 30.11 58.24 14.00
N SER A 45 29.47 59.41 13.84
CA SER A 45 28.02 59.55 13.68
C SER A 45 27.52 58.95 12.35
N GLU A 46 28.24 59.18 11.26
CA GLU A 46 27.98 58.58 9.95
C GLU A 46 28.18 57.06 10.00
N MET A 47 29.24 56.58 10.64
CA MET A 47 29.43 55.14 10.87
C MET A 47 28.32 54.54 11.73
N ALA A 48 27.83 55.26 12.75
CA ALA A 48 26.70 54.82 13.56
C ALA A 48 25.40 54.74 12.73
N ALA A 49 25.12 55.74 11.89
CA ALA A 49 23.96 55.75 11.00
C ALA A 49 24.03 54.63 9.95
N ILE A 50 25.22 54.35 9.40
CA ILE A 50 25.45 53.22 8.49
C ILE A 50 25.17 51.90 9.20
N ARG A 51 25.69 51.71 10.43
CA ARG A 51 25.44 50.51 11.24
C ARG A 51 23.95 50.34 11.53
N GLU A 52 23.26 51.39 11.93
CA GLU A 52 21.81 51.35 12.21
C GLU A 52 21.02 50.94 10.97
N LYS A 53 21.34 51.52 9.80
CA LYS A 53 20.68 51.17 8.53
C LYS A 53 20.93 49.71 8.14
N ILE A 54 22.15 49.20 8.37
CA ILE A 54 22.48 47.79 8.13
C ILE A 54 21.68 46.89 9.09
N ILE A 55 21.63 47.22 10.38
CA ILE A 55 20.88 46.47 11.39
C ILE A 55 19.40 46.43 11.02
N GLU A 56 18.80 47.56 10.66
CA GLU A 56 17.38 47.62 10.30
C GLU A 56 17.08 46.78 9.07
N THR A 57 17.94 46.85 8.04
CA THR A 57 17.81 45.99 6.85
C THR A 57 17.92 44.51 7.19
N ARG A 58 18.85 44.13 8.08
CA ARG A 58 19.04 42.75 8.52
C ARG A 58 17.92 42.27 9.44
N LYS A 59 17.30 43.15 10.21
CA LYS A 59 16.20 42.85 11.12
C LYS A 59 14.98 42.31 10.38
N VAL A 60 14.69 42.85 9.20
CA VAL A 60 13.62 42.31 8.33
C VAL A 60 13.90 40.86 7.94
N VAL A 61 15.11 40.56 7.46
CA VAL A 61 15.52 39.19 7.08
C VAL A 61 15.52 38.27 8.30
N PHE A 62 16.01 38.75 9.44
CA PHE A 62 16.00 38.01 10.71
C PHE A 62 14.57 37.62 11.13
N GLN A 63 13.64 38.57 11.11
CA GLN A 63 12.24 38.32 11.50
C GLN A 63 11.55 37.32 10.56
N MET A 64 11.78 37.42 9.25
CA MET A 64 11.27 36.43 8.29
C MET A 64 11.84 35.03 8.56
N ASN A 65 13.15 34.94 8.84
CA ASN A 65 13.79 33.67 9.18
C ASN A 65 13.30 33.11 10.53
N GLU A 66 13.10 33.96 11.53
CA GLU A 66 12.59 33.55 12.85
C GLU A 66 11.20 32.91 12.75
N GLN A 67 10.33 33.45 11.88
CA GLN A 67 9.01 32.85 11.60
C GLN A 67 9.13 31.48 10.91
N GLU A 68 10.05 31.35 9.95
CA GLU A 68 10.33 30.07 9.29
C GLU A 68 10.95 29.04 10.26
N VAL A 69 11.84 29.46 11.15
CA VAL A 69 12.43 28.60 12.20
C VAL A 69 11.36 28.15 13.18
N SER A 70 10.53 29.07 13.66
CA SER A 70 9.46 28.79 14.60
C SER A 70 8.43 27.79 14.05
N ARG A 71 8.13 27.85 12.73
CA ARG A 71 7.28 26.85 12.06
C ARG A 71 7.87 25.44 12.05
N ARG A 72 9.20 25.31 12.04
CA ARG A 72 9.92 24.02 11.99
C ARG A 72 10.39 23.54 13.34
N TRP A 73 10.36 24.39 14.36
CA TRP A 73 10.98 24.15 15.65
C TRP A 73 10.54 22.83 16.28
N THR A 74 9.24 22.59 16.35
CA THR A 74 8.68 21.37 16.95
C THR A 74 9.09 20.10 16.21
N PHE A 75 9.26 20.19 14.88
CA PHE A 75 9.70 19.07 14.06
C PHE A 75 11.19 18.78 14.27
N GLU A 76 12.03 19.81 14.24
CA GLU A 76 13.47 19.68 14.44
C GLU A 76 13.80 19.19 15.86
N GLU A 77 13.09 19.70 16.88
CA GLU A 77 13.20 19.21 18.27
C GLU A 77 12.75 17.74 18.40
N GLY A 78 11.76 17.32 17.61
CA GLY A 78 11.28 15.93 17.55
C GLY A 78 12.27 14.94 16.94
N ILE A 79 13.35 15.40 16.28
CA ILE A 79 14.37 14.52 15.68
C ILE A 79 15.47 14.25 16.69
N CYS A 80 15.34 13.18 17.48
CA CYS A 80 16.39 12.83 18.46
C CYS A 80 17.58 12.07 17.85
N ARG A 81 17.40 11.44 16.67
CA ARG A 81 18.46 10.67 16.00
C ARG A 81 18.60 11.11 14.53
N PRO A 82 19.45 12.11 14.24
CA PRO A 82 19.63 12.65 12.88
C PRO A 82 20.59 11.84 12.00
N TYR A 83 21.18 10.76 12.53
CA TYR A 83 22.15 9.91 11.84
C TYR A 83 21.64 8.47 11.67
N PHE A 84 22.26 7.73 10.77
CA PHE A 84 21.94 6.33 10.53
C PHE A 84 22.31 5.44 11.72
N HIS A 85 21.41 4.54 12.12
CA HIS A 85 21.70 3.50 13.10
C HIS A 85 20.81 2.28 12.87
N VAL A 86 21.35 1.07 13.08
CA VAL A 86 20.67 -0.21 12.79
C VAL A 86 19.44 -0.45 13.68
N LYS A 87 19.48 -0.02 14.95
CA LYS A 87 18.31 -0.06 15.83
C LYS A 87 17.14 0.70 15.21
N PRO A 88 15.93 0.12 15.12
CA PRO A 88 14.77 0.82 14.62
C PRO A 88 14.53 2.15 15.34
N LEU A 89 14.12 3.17 14.60
CA LEU A 89 13.53 4.41 15.11
C LEU A 89 12.19 4.10 15.79
N GLU A 90 11.86 4.91 16.78
CA GLU A 90 10.57 4.84 17.44
C GLU A 90 9.45 5.33 16.53
N LYS A 91 8.24 4.79 16.74
CA LYS A 91 7.06 5.17 15.93
C LYS A 91 6.77 6.67 15.97
N VAL A 92 7.06 7.33 17.10
CA VAL A 92 6.89 8.78 17.28
C VAL A 92 7.83 9.56 16.35
N GLN A 93 9.10 9.14 16.25
CA GLN A 93 10.06 9.78 15.34
C GLN A 93 9.70 9.54 13.87
N LEU A 94 9.26 8.33 13.52
CA LEU A 94 8.78 8.05 12.16
C LEU A 94 7.57 8.91 11.80
N LYS A 95 6.64 9.10 12.75
CA LYS A 95 5.50 10.00 12.57
C LYS A 95 5.96 11.45 12.39
N ASN A 96 6.88 11.93 13.23
CA ASN A 96 7.45 13.28 13.12
C ASN A 96 8.08 13.52 11.73
N TRP A 97 8.86 12.57 11.20
CA TRP A 97 9.39 12.66 9.85
C TRP A 97 8.31 12.70 8.77
N ARG A 98 7.26 11.88 8.88
CA ARG A 98 6.14 11.92 7.93
C ARG A 98 5.47 13.29 7.92
N ASP A 99 5.09 13.77 9.10
CA ASP A 99 4.37 15.03 9.29
C ASP A 99 5.24 16.22 8.85
N TYR A 100 6.55 16.19 9.14
CA TYR A 100 7.48 17.22 8.70
C TYR A 100 7.63 17.25 7.18
N LEU A 101 7.79 16.08 6.55
CA LEU A 101 7.85 15.98 5.09
C LEU A 101 6.56 16.45 4.44
N ASP A 102 5.39 16.10 4.99
CA ASP A 102 4.10 16.56 4.45
C ASP A 102 3.97 18.08 4.51
N MET A 103 4.32 18.69 5.65
CA MET A 103 4.32 20.15 5.80
C MET A 103 5.25 20.83 4.80
N GLU A 104 6.44 20.28 4.57
CA GLU A 104 7.43 20.84 3.64
C GLU A 104 7.10 20.56 2.18
N ILE A 105 6.33 19.52 1.86
CA ILE A 105 5.78 19.31 0.50
C ILE A 105 4.67 20.35 0.22
N GLU A 106 3.83 20.65 1.21
CA GLU A 106 2.69 21.56 1.04
C GLU A 106 3.10 23.04 1.01
N ASN A 107 4.04 23.43 1.87
CA ASN A 107 4.38 24.84 2.10
C ASN A 107 5.82 25.20 1.67
N GLY A 108 6.59 24.23 1.18
CA GLY A 108 8.01 24.37 0.91
C GLY A 108 8.39 24.76 -0.50
N SER A 109 9.65 25.18 -0.65
CA SER A 109 10.28 25.22 -1.97
C SER A 109 10.79 23.82 -2.35
N HIS A 110 10.79 23.50 -3.63
CA HIS A 110 11.25 22.21 -4.13
C HIS A 110 12.64 21.83 -3.60
N GLU A 111 13.59 22.78 -3.62
CA GLU A 111 14.95 22.59 -3.11
C GLU A 111 14.95 22.22 -1.62
N ARG A 112 14.14 22.89 -0.79
CA ARG A 112 14.08 22.62 0.65
C ARG A 112 13.41 21.27 0.93
N THR A 113 12.37 20.93 0.19
CA THR A 113 11.72 19.62 0.27
C THR A 113 12.70 18.49 -0.07
N VAL A 114 13.49 18.65 -1.15
CA VAL A 114 14.55 17.70 -1.55
C VAL A 114 15.61 17.57 -0.45
N ILE A 115 16.12 18.68 0.09
CA ILE A 115 17.09 18.66 1.20
C ILE A 115 16.52 17.92 2.41
N LEU A 116 15.25 18.15 2.75
CA LEU A 116 14.62 17.49 3.88
C LEU A 116 14.44 15.98 3.65
N PHE A 117 14.09 15.56 2.42
CA PHE A 117 14.02 14.15 2.06
C PHE A 117 15.39 13.48 2.17
N GLU A 118 16.45 14.08 1.63
CA GLU A 118 17.81 13.53 1.75
C GLU A 118 18.23 13.42 3.22
N ARG A 119 17.94 14.43 4.05
CA ARG A 119 18.16 14.39 5.50
C ARG A 119 17.38 13.25 6.17
N CYS A 120 16.09 13.09 5.83
CA CYS A 120 15.24 12.03 6.37
C CYS A 120 15.81 10.65 6.04
N LEU A 121 16.26 10.44 4.80
CA LEU A 121 16.80 9.16 4.35
C LEU A 121 18.13 8.78 4.99
N ILE A 122 18.88 9.72 5.58
CA ILE A 122 20.06 9.38 6.38
C ILE A 122 19.64 8.56 7.62
N ALA A 123 18.67 9.07 8.39
CA ALA A 123 18.19 8.38 9.59
C ALA A 123 17.26 7.21 9.27
N CYS A 124 16.49 7.33 8.18
CA CYS A 124 15.39 6.44 7.80
C CYS A 124 15.72 5.51 6.62
N ALA A 125 17.01 5.27 6.32
CA ALA A 125 17.43 4.51 5.13
C ALA A 125 16.82 3.11 5.00
N MET A 126 16.46 2.44 6.10
CA MET A 126 15.88 1.09 6.08
C MET A 126 14.34 1.07 6.02
N TYR A 127 13.69 2.22 5.90
CA TYR A 127 12.24 2.35 5.91
C TYR A 127 11.72 2.63 4.50
N GLU A 128 11.14 1.61 3.87
CA GLU A 128 10.65 1.66 2.48
C GLU A 128 9.65 2.80 2.22
N GLU A 129 8.86 3.19 3.23
CA GLU A 129 7.85 4.24 3.11
C GLU A 129 8.42 5.60 2.71
N PHE A 130 9.60 5.99 3.21
CA PHE A 130 10.18 7.31 2.93
C PHE A 130 10.82 7.34 1.54
N TRP A 131 11.46 6.25 1.12
CA TRP A 131 11.97 6.12 -0.25
C TRP A 131 10.83 6.18 -1.26
N MET A 132 9.74 5.43 -1.01
CA MET A 132 8.56 5.44 -1.86
C MET A 132 7.91 6.82 -1.93
N LYS A 133 7.83 7.53 -0.80
CA LYS A 133 7.29 8.90 -0.75
C LYS A 133 8.16 9.89 -1.51
N TYR A 134 9.47 9.80 -1.35
CA TYR A 134 10.42 10.68 -2.03
C TYR A 134 10.41 10.45 -3.55
N ALA A 135 10.51 9.19 -3.98
CA ALA A 135 10.46 8.86 -5.39
C ALA A 135 9.14 9.32 -6.03
N LYS A 136 7.98 9.09 -5.36
CA LYS A 136 6.67 9.56 -5.84
C LYS A 136 6.58 11.09 -5.94
N TYR A 137 7.18 11.82 -5.00
CA TYR A 137 7.25 13.29 -5.07
C TYR A 137 8.05 13.74 -6.30
N LEU A 138 9.18 13.08 -6.57
CA LEU A 138 10.02 13.37 -7.73
C LEU A 138 9.40 12.95 -9.06
N GLU A 139 8.58 11.89 -9.13
CA GLU A 139 7.93 11.44 -10.38
C GLU A 139 7.20 12.59 -11.12
N GLY A 140 6.63 13.55 -10.38
CA GLY A 140 5.88 14.67 -10.95
C GLY A 140 6.71 15.89 -11.35
N CYS A 141 7.96 16.01 -10.88
CA CYS A 141 8.78 17.22 -11.07
C CYS A 141 10.17 16.94 -11.66
N ASP A 142 10.79 15.82 -11.33
CA ASP A 142 12.11 15.41 -11.80
C ASP A 142 12.18 13.86 -11.91
N PRO A 143 11.70 13.29 -13.04
CA PRO A 143 11.68 11.84 -13.26
C PRO A 143 13.07 11.21 -13.30
N GLU A 144 14.07 11.91 -13.81
CA GLU A 144 15.45 11.43 -13.89
C GLU A 144 16.03 11.22 -12.48
N THR A 145 15.82 12.18 -11.58
CA THR A 145 16.23 12.01 -10.18
C THR A 145 15.38 10.94 -9.49
N ALA A 146 14.08 10.83 -9.79
CA ALA A 146 13.23 9.76 -9.26
C ALA A 146 13.79 8.36 -9.57
N GLU A 147 14.25 8.13 -10.81
CA GLU A 147 14.92 6.89 -11.20
C GLU A 147 16.18 6.61 -10.36
N SER A 148 17.01 7.64 -10.14
CA SER A 148 18.21 7.53 -9.31
C SER A 148 17.86 7.16 -7.85
N ILE A 149 16.79 7.74 -7.30
CA ILE A 149 16.29 7.41 -5.96
C ILE A 149 15.80 5.96 -5.90
N TYR A 150 15.01 5.50 -6.87
CA TYR A 150 14.60 4.10 -6.94
C TYR A 150 15.79 3.15 -7.03
N ARG A 151 16.74 3.43 -7.93
CA ARG A 151 17.95 2.63 -8.11
C ARG A 151 18.75 2.56 -6.82
N LYS A 152 19.00 3.68 -6.15
CA LYS A 152 19.71 3.75 -4.86
C LYS A 152 19.00 2.93 -3.79
N ALA A 153 17.67 3.06 -3.69
CA ALA A 153 16.87 2.32 -2.72
C ALA A 153 16.93 0.82 -2.97
N CYS A 154 16.71 0.38 -4.20
CA CYS A 154 16.61 -1.04 -4.59
C CYS A 154 17.95 -1.76 -4.59
N THR A 155 19.05 -1.09 -4.95
CA THR A 155 20.38 -1.74 -5.09
C THR A 155 21.22 -1.69 -3.82
N ILE A 156 21.06 -0.67 -2.97
CA ILE A 156 21.91 -0.48 -1.79
C ILE A 156 21.18 -0.84 -0.49
N PHE A 157 20.00 -0.25 -0.24
CA PHE A 157 19.37 -0.29 1.09
C PHE A 157 18.29 -1.37 1.23
N LEU A 158 17.41 -1.50 0.24
CA LEU A 158 16.14 -2.22 0.31
C LEU A 158 16.07 -3.39 -0.69
N ARG A 159 17.21 -4.06 -0.93
CA ARG A 159 17.37 -5.17 -1.90
C ARG A 159 16.32 -6.27 -1.82
N LYS A 160 15.80 -6.56 -0.63
CA LYS A 160 14.84 -7.65 -0.39
C LYS A 160 13.40 -7.18 -0.16
N LYS A 161 13.11 -5.90 -0.36
CA LYS A 161 11.78 -5.32 -0.10
C LYS A 161 10.96 -5.24 -1.40
N PRO A 162 9.95 -6.09 -1.60
CA PRO A 162 9.28 -6.18 -2.90
C PRO A 162 8.58 -4.90 -3.34
N ALA A 163 7.98 -4.16 -2.40
CA ALA A 163 7.12 -3.03 -2.73
C ALA A 163 7.85 -1.94 -3.55
N ILE A 164 9.10 -1.63 -3.20
CA ILE A 164 9.86 -0.58 -3.88
C ILE A 164 10.40 -1.01 -5.24
N HIS A 165 10.79 -2.28 -5.39
CA HIS A 165 11.20 -2.84 -6.69
C HIS A 165 10.03 -2.88 -7.67
N LEU A 166 8.85 -3.29 -7.20
CA LEU A 166 7.64 -3.27 -8.02
C LEU A 166 7.20 -1.85 -8.40
N ALA A 167 7.39 -0.88 -7.50
CA ALA A 167 7.12 0.53 -7.79
C ALA A 167 8.10 1.10 -8.81
N TRP A 168 9.39 0.74 -8.72
CA TRP A 168 10.38 1.14 -9.71
C TRP A 168 10.06 0.57 -11.10
N ALA A 169 9.73 -0.71 -11.19
CA ALA A 169 9.32 -1.32 -12.46
C ALA A 169 8.05 -0.66 -13.03
N ALA A 170 7.07 -0.32 -12.19
CA ALA A 170 5.87 0.38 -12.61
C ALA A 170 6.15 1.84 -13.03
N PHE A 171 7.11 2.50 -12.41
CA PHE A 171 7.59 3.83 -12.81
C PHE A 171 8.20 3.79 -14.22
N GLU A 172 9.09 2.84 -14.51
CA GLU A 172 9.68 2.69 -15.84
C GLU A 172 8.63 2.32 -16.90
N GLU A 173 7.69 1.46 -16.54
CA GLU A 173 6.58 1.10 -17.43
C GLU A 173 5.72 2.33 -17.81
N LYS A 174 5.40 3.21 -16.86
CA LYS A 174 4.66 4.45 -17.15
C LYS A 174 5.39 5.37 -18.12
N ARG A 175 6.73 5.35 -18.10
CA ARG A 175 7.58 6.11 -19.04
C ARG A 175 7.66 5.46 -20.42
N GLY A 176 7.08 4.26 -20.59
CA GLY A 176 7.17 3.46 -21.81
C GLY A 176 8.43 2.60 -21.89
N ASN A 177 9.25 2.57 -20.84
CA ASN A 177 10.51 1.83 -20.79
C ASN A 177 10.26 0.37 -20.37
N PHE A 178 9.54 -0.40 -21.19
CA PHE A 178 9.21 -1.80 -20.91
C PHE A 178 10.45 -2.68 -20.70
N ALA A 179 11.52 -2.44 -21.47
CA ALA A 179 12.77 -3.19 -21.34
C ALA A 179 13.45 -2.99 -19.98
N ALA A 180 13.48 -1.75 -19.48
CA ALA A 180 14.03 -1.44 -18.16
C ALA A 180 13.16 -2.05 -17.05
N ALA A 181 11.83 -1.94 -17.17
CA ALA A 181 10.91 -2.58 -16.23
C ALA A 181 11.10 -4.11 -16.16
N ASP A 182 11.31 -4.76 -17.31
CA ASP A 182 11.59 -6.20 -17.38
C ASP A 182 12.92 -6.55 -16.72
N GLU A 183 13.99 -5.79 -17.00
CA GLU A 183 15.31 -5.98 -16.39
C GLU A 183 15.26 -5.86 -14.86
N ILE A 184 14.59 -4.83 -14.34
CA ILE A 184 14.41 -4.62 -12.89
C ILE A 184 13.71 -5.83 -12.25
N LEU A 185 12.64 -6.32 -12.87
CA LEU A 185 11.91 -7.48 -12.35
C LEU A 185 12.73 -8.76 -12.46
N GLN A 186 13.54 -8.94 -13.51
CA GLN A 186 14.43 -10.11 -13.64
C GLN A 186 15.54 -10.09 -12.60
N GLU A 187 16.16 -8.92 -12.35
CA GLU A 187 17.18 -8.77 -11.32
C GLU A 187 16.60 -9.03 -9.93
N PHE A 188 15.41 -8.49 -9.65
CA PHE A 188 14.75 -8.72 -8.38
C PHE A 188 14.30 -10.18 -8.20
N GLU A 189 13.87 -10.87 -9.26
CA GLU A 189 13.56 -12.30 -9.23
C GLU A 189 14.80 -13.16 -8.91
N LYS A 190 16.00 -12.77 -9.38
CA LYS A 190 17.26 -13.46 -9.02
C LYS A 190 17.57 -13.32 -7.53
N GLU A 191 17.32 -12.16 -6.95
CA GLU A 191 17.54 -11.89 -5.53
C GLU A 191 16.49 -12.58 -4.63
N MET A 192 15.24 -12.65 -5.08
CA MET A 192 14.10 -13.22 -4.36
C MET A 192 13.31 -14.21 -5.24
N PRO A 193 13.88 -15.41 -5.50
CA PRO A 193 13.26 -16.38 -6.39
C PRO A 193 11.96 -16.94 -5.82
N LYS A 194 11.06 -17.39 -6.71
CA LYS A 194 9.76 -18.02 -6.37
C LYS A 194 8.77 -17.13 -5.62
N LEU A 195 8.99 -15.81 -5.63
CA LEU A 195 8.01 -14.89 -5.07
C LEU A 195 6.92 -14.60 -6.12
N VAL A 196 5.75 -15.22 -5.95
CA VAL A 196 4.60 -15.15 -6.86
C VAL A 196 4.25 -13.73 -7.31
N MET A 197 4.39 -12.73 -6.44
CA MET A 197 4.08 -11.34 -6.80
C MET A 197 4.99 -10.77 -7.90
N ILE A 198 6.25 -11.21 -7.97
CA ILE A 198 7.21 -10.80 -9.00
C ILE A 198 6.84 -11.47 -10.32
N GLN A 199 6.60 -12.78 -10.28
CA GLN A 199 6.21 -13.60 -11.44
C GLN A 199 4.93 -13.08 -12.09
N LEU A 200 3.92 -12.74 -11.29
CA LEU A 200 2.70 -12.10 -11.80
C LEU A 200 2.99 -10.72 -12.40
N ARG A 201 3.91 -9.94 -11.83
CA ARG A 201 4.25 -8.63 -12.39
C ARG A 201 4.90 -8.77 -13.77
N HIS A 202 5.84 -9.71 -13.92
CA HIS A 202 6.46 -10.08 -15.20
C HIS A 202 5.43 -10.43 -16.28
N ILE A 203 4.52 -11.36 -15.96
CA ILE A 203 3.45 -11.76 -16.88
C ILE A 203 2.60 -10.54 -17.28
N THR A 204 2.19 -9.74 -16.30
CA THR A 204 1.31 -8.60 -16.59
C THR A 204 2.00 -7.48 -17.36
N LEU A 205 3.32 -7.30 -17.18
CA LEU A 205 4.15 -6.37 -17.96
C LEU A 205 4.20 -6.80 -19.43
N ALA A 206 4.57 -8.05 -19.70
CA ALA A 206 4.60 -8.60 -21.06
C ALA A 206 3.23 -8.50 -21.75
N ARG A 207 2.15 -8.78 -21.00
CA ARG A 207 0.78 -8.61 -21.50
C ARG A 207 0.46 -7.16 -21.87
N ARG A 208 0.87 -6.17 -21.06
CA ARG A 208 0.64 -4.74 -21.34
C ARG A 208 1.49 -4.23 -22.51
N GLN A 209 2.66 -4.82 -22.72
CA GLN A 209 3.50 -4.60 -23.89
C GLN A 209 2.89 -5.19 -25.17
N GLY A 210 1.98 -6.17 -25.05
CA GLY A 210 1.35 -6.86 -26.18
C GLY A 210 2.14 -8.08 -26.69
N ASP A 211 3.14 -8.53 -25.94
CA ASP A 211 3.94 -9.71 -26.28
C ASP A 211 3.28 -10.98 -25.71
N PHE A 212 2.29 -11.49 -26.44
CA PHE A 212 1.51 -12.67 -26.04
C PHE A 212 2.33 -13.97 -26.01
N GLU A 213 3.34 -14.07 -26.88
CA GLU A 213 4.24 -15.22 -26.94
C GLU A 213 5.09 -15.30 -25.66
N LYS A 214 5.66 -14.16 -25.23
CA LYS A 214 6.38 -14.08 -23.96
C LYS A 214 5.47 -14.39 -22.77
N VAL A 215 4.20 -13.98 -22.80
CA VAL A 215 3.22 -14.31 -21.74
C VAL A 215 3.03 -15.83 -21.62
N ASP A 216 2.85 -16.53 -22.73
CA ASP A 216 2.68 -17.99 -22.71
C ASP A 216 3.96 -18.71 -22.23
N GLN A 217 5.13 -18.23 -22.66
CA GLN A 217 6.42 -18.74 -22.18
C GLN A 217 6.60 -18.53 -20.67
N LEU A 218 6.25 -17.35 -20.14
CA LEU A 218 6.33 -17.04 -18.71
C LEU A 218 5.37 -17.91 -17.88
N TYR A 219 4.13 -18.10 -18.35
CA TYR A 219 3.21 -19.01 -17.68
C TYR A 219 3.74 -20.45 -17.66
N GLY A 220 4.27 -20.94 -18.79
CA GLY A 220 4.89 -22.26 -18.86
C GLY A 220 6.04 -22.41 -17.86
N LYS A 221 7.00 -21.48 -17.90
CA LYS A 221 8.15 -21.43 -16.99
C LYS A 221 7.71 -21.47 -15.52
N TYR A 222 6.79 -20.59 -15.11
CA TYR A 222 6.38 -20.51 -13.70
C TYR A 222 5.51 -21.68 -13.24
N MET A 223 4.80 -22.35 -14.15
CA MET A 223 4.08 -23.59 -13.84
C MET A 223 5.03 -24.79 -13.66
N GLU A 224 6.19 -24.79 -14.31
CA GLU A 224 7.24 -25.79 -14.16
C GLU A 224 8.11 -25.55 -12.92
N GLU A 225 8.41 -24.27 -12.61
CA GLU A 225 9.21 -23.86 -11.45
C GLU A 225 8.42 -23.83 -10.12
N ALA A 226 7.10 -24.01 -10.19
CA ALA A 226 6.19 -23.98 -9.05
C ALA A 226 6.64 -24.94 -7.93
N ALA A 227 6.66 -24.46 -6.68
CA ALA A 227 7.12 -25.25 -5.55
C ALA A 227 6.05 -26.22 -5.00
N SER A 228 4.78 -25.94 -5.26
CA SER A 228 3.65 -26.77 -4.80
C SER A 228 2.60 -26.96 -5.89
N GLU A 229 1.86 -28.06 -5.80
CA GLU A 229 0.69 -28.32 -6.66
C GLU A 229 -0.31 -27.17 -6.59
N LYS A 230 -0.56 -26.61 -5.40
CA LYS A 230 -1.46 -25.44 -5.21
C LYS A 230 -0.98 -24.20 -5.97
N GLU A 231 0.33 -23.98 -6.05
CA GLU A 231 0.94 -22.88 -6.80
C GLU A 231 0.84 -23.12 -8.31
N GLN A 232 1.09 -24.35 -8.77
CA GLN A 232 0.89 -24.72 -10.16
C GLN A 232 -0.59 -24.53 -10.58
N SER A 233 -1.53 -24.98 -9.74
CA SER A 233 -2.96 -24.77 -9.94
C SER A 233 -3.33 -23.28 -9.96
N PHE A 234 -2.70 -22.47 -9.11
CA PHE A 234 -2.89 -21.02 -9.13
C PHE A 234 -2.46 -20.40 -10.47
N PHE A 235 -1.29 -20.76 -11.00
CA PHE A 235 -0.84 -20.28 -12.31
C PHE A 235 -1.70 -20.81 -13.46
N ALA A 236 -2.15 -22.08 -13.40
CA ALA A 236 -3.06 -22.65 -14.40
C ALA A 236 -4.39 -21.88 -14.48
N ILE A 237 -5.00 -21.55 -13.33
CA ILE A 237 -6.22 -20.72 -13.26
C ILE A 237 -5.98 -19.36 -13.91
N LYS A 238 -4.85 -18.72 -13.61
CA LYS A 238 -4.51 -17.41 -14.18
C LYS A 238 -4.27 -17.49 -15.70
N ARG A 239 -3.58 -18.53 -16.17
CA ARG A 239 -3.34 -18.78 -17.60
C ARG A 239 -4.64 -19.03 -18.36
N ALA A 240 -5.53 -19.87 -17.83
CA ALA A 240 -6.83 -20.14 -18.44
C ALA A 240 -7.70 -18.89 -18.54
N ARG A 241 -7.72 -18.04 -17.50
CA ARG A 241 -8.40 -16.73 -17.56
C ARG A 241 -7.83 -15.83 -18.65
N TYR A 242 -6.50 -15.79 -18.77
CA TYR A 242 -5.81 -15.03 -19.82
C TYR A 242 -6.19 -15.54 -21.22
N GLN A 243 -6.10 -16.85 -21.46
CA GLN A 243 -6.46 -17.46 -22.75
C GLN A 243 -7.92 -17.21 -23.13
N ALA A 244 -8.85 -17.36 -22.18
CA ALA A 244 -10.27 -17.16 -22.42
C ALA A 244 -10.66 -15.68 -22.64
N LYS A 245 -10.09 -14.75 -21.85
CA LYS A 245 -10.53 -13.33 -21.87
C LYS A 245 -9.70 -12.43 -22.76
N VAL A 246 -8.43 -12.73 -22.96
CA VAL A 246 -7.52 -11.89 -23.75
C VAL A 246 -7.30 -12.48 -25.14
N LEU A 247 -7.04 -13.79 -25.23
CA LEU A 247 -6.86 -14.46 -26.53
C LEU A 247 -8.17 -14.96 -27.15
N HIS A 248 -9.29 -14.88 -26.40
CA HIS A 248 -10.59 -15.41 -26.80
C HIS A 248 -10.57 -16.89 -27.20
N ASN A 249 -9.60 -17.65 -26.68
CA ASN A 249 -9.46 -19.08 -26.93
C ASN A 249 -9.96 -19.88 -25.72
N VAL A 250 -11.24 -20.25 -25.77
CA VAL A 250 -11.91 -21.03 -24.72
C VAL A 250 -11.40 -22.46 -24.68
N GLU A 251 -11.11 -23.06 -25.84
CA GLU A 251 -10.67 -24.45 -25.93
C GLU A 251 -9.31 -24.64 -25.23
N ALA A 252 -8.35 -23.75 -25.51
CA ALA A 252 -7.05 -23.78 -24.84
C ALA A 252 -7.16 -23.53 -23.33
N ALA A 253 -8.09 -22.65 -22.92
CA ALA A 253 -8.36 -22.40 -21.50
C ALA A 253 -8.93 -23.64 -20.81
N ARG A 254 -9.83 -24.38 -21.47
CA ARG A 254 -10.38 -25.65 -21.00
C ARG A 254 -9.28 -26.70 -20.84
N GLU A 255 -8.51 -26.93 -21.90
CA GLU A 255 -7.41 -27.89 -21.88
C GLU A 255 -6.43 -27.60 -20.73
N THR A 256 -6.07 -26.33 -20.53
CA THR A 256 -5.20 -25.92 -19.42
C THR A 256 -5.79 -26.26 -18.05
N LEU A 257 -7.10 -26.08 -17.86
CA LEU A 257 -7.78 -26.40 -16.60
C LEU A 257 -7.92 -27.91 -16.40
N GLU A 258 -8.27 -28.67 -17.44
CA GLU A 258 -8.36 -30.14 -17.37
C GLU A 258 -7.01 -30.78 -17.04
N LEU A 259 -5.94 -30.30 -17.69
CA LEU A 259 -4.57 -30.73 -17.37
C LEU A 259 -4.17 -30.41 -15.93
N ALA A 260 -4.63 -29.27 -15.38
CA ALA A 260 -4.39 -28.91 -14.00
C ALA A 260 -5.22 -29.76 -13.02
N ILE A 261 -6.48 -30.06 -13.34
CA ILE A 261 -7.36 -30.92 -12.53
C ILE A 261 -6.78 -32.34 -12.46
N ASN A 262 -6.24 -32.86 -13.55
CA ASN A 262 -5.60 -34.19 -13.57
C ASN A 262 -4.35 -34.27 -12.67
N LYS A 263 -3.73 -33.12 -12.36
CA LYS A 263 -2.58 -33.05 -11.44
C LYS A 263 -3.01 -32.78 -10.00
N ASP A 264 -3.98 -31.89 -9.79
CA ASP A 264 -4.49 -31.45 -8.49
C ASP A 264 -6.01 -31.67 -8.41
N GLU A 265 -6.39 -32.93 -8.22
CA GLU A 265 -7.77 -33.39 -8.29
C GLU A 265 -8.67 -32.88 -7.15
N VAL A 266 -8.07 -32.40 -6.06
CA VAL A 266 -8.75 -32.05 -4.80
C VAL A 266 -9.05 -30.55 -4.71
N ASN A 267 -8.46 -29.73 -5.57
CA ASN A 267 -8.56 -28.28 -5.48
C ASN A 267 -9.87 -27.74 -6.07
N GLU A 268 -10.74 -27.22 -5.20
CA GLU A 268 -12.07 -26.74 -5.62
C GLU A 268 -11.99 -25.58 -6.61
N LYS A 269 -10.92 -24.77 -6.55
CA LYS A 269 -10.80 -23.55 -7.36
C LYS A 269 -10.65 -23.84 -8.85
N LEU A 270 -10.06 -25.00 -9.20
CA LEU A 270 -9.93 -25.43 -10.59
C LEU A 270 -11.30 -25.75 -11.19
N TYR A 271 -12.12 -26.52 -10.46
CA TYR A 271 -13.48 -26.85 -10.88
C TYR A 271 -14.38 -25.61 -10.94
N LEU A 272 -14.26 -24.68 -9.99
CA LEU A 272 -14.99 -23.41 -10.05
C LEU A 272 -14.60 -22.60 -11.28
N GLN A 273 -13.30 -22.51 -11.58
CA GLN A 273 -12.86 -21.76 -12.74
C GLN A 273 -13.33 -22.36 -14.06
N LEU A 274 -13.39 -23.70 -14.14
CA LEU A 274 -13.89 -24.40 -15.31
C LEU A 274 -15.40 -24.27 -15.46
N LEU A 275 -16.16 -24.35 -14.35
CA LEU A 275 -17.59 -24.03 -14.36
C LEU A 275 -17.86 -22.60 -14.83
N ASP A 276 -17.12 -21.62 -14.29
CA ASP A 276 -17.25 -20.22 -14.70
C ASP A 276 -16.96 -20.02 -16.20
N LEU A 277 -16.02 -20.79 -16.76
CA LEU A 277 -15.69 -20.76 -18.18
C LEU A 277 -16.86 -21.27 -19.03
N GLU A 278 -17.47 -22.39 -18.64
CA GLU A 278 -18.61 -23.00 -19.35
C GLU A 278 -19.87 -22.15 -19.23
N TYR A 279 -20.15 -21.55 -18.07
CA TYR A 279 -21.29 -20.63 -17.88
C TYR A 279 -21.21 -19.37 -18.75
N GLN A 280 -20.00 -18.94 -19.08
CA GLN A 280 -19.80 -17.75 -19.91
C GLN A 280 -19.90 -18.06 -21.42
N GLN A 281 -20.01 -19.33 -21.80
CA GLN A 281 -20.24 -19.70 -23.20
C GLN A 281 -21.66 -19.35 -23.61
N LYS A 282 -21.80 -18.88 -24.85
CA LYS A 282 -23.12 -18.55 -25.43
C LYS A 282 -23.97 -19.80 -25.60
N ASP A 283 -23.34 -20.90 -26.02
CA ASP A 283 -23.97 -22.20 -26.18
C ASP A 283 -23.57 -23.07 -24.98
N MET A 284 -24.33 -22.97 -23.90
CA MET A 284 -24.08 -23.76 -22.69
C MET A 284 -24.37 -25.23 -22.96
N ASP A 285 -23.35 -26.06 -22.77
CA ASP A 285 -23.47 -27.51 -22.90
C ASP A 285 -23.82 -28.13 -21.55
N GLU A 286 -25.12 -28.39 -21.36
CA GLU A 286 -25.66 -29.01 -20.14
C GLU A 286 -24.96 -30.33 -19.81
N MET A 287 -24.64 -31.15 -20.81
CA MET A 287 -24.04 -32.48 -20.60
C MET A 287 -22.63 -32.34 -20.04
N ARG A 288 -21.83 -31.41 -20.57
CA ARG A 288 -20.48 -31.12 -20.06
C ARG A 288 -20.49 -30.54 -18.66
N ILE A 289 -21.35 -29.57 -18.40
CA ILE A 289 -21.47 -28.95 -17.06
C ILE A 289 -21.89 -30.00 -16.02
N ASN A 290 -22.82 -30.89 -16.39
CA ASN A 290 -23.26 -31.98 -15.51
C ASN A 290 -22.13 -32.98 -15.22
N ALA A 291 -21.38 -33.40 -16.24
CA ALA A 291 -20.23 -34.28 -16.08
C ALA A 291 -19.14 -33.65 -15.18
N LEU A 292 -18.94 -32.34 -15.28
CA LEU A 292 -18.02 -31.60 -14.42
C LEU A 292 -18.47 -31.60 -12.96
N PHE A 293 -19.77 -31.38 -12.70
CA PHE A 293 -20.31 -31.49 -11.35
C PHE A 293 -20.17 -32.89 -10.76
N GLU A 294 -20.41 -33.94 -11.56
CA GLU A 294 -20.22 -35.33 -11.12
C GLU A 294 -18.76 -35.62 -10.76
N ASN A 295 -17.83 -35.19 -11.62
CA ASN A 295 -16.40 -35.35 -11.39
C ASN A 295 -15.97 -34.64 -10.09
N ALA A 296 -16.40 -33.37 -9.90
CA ALA A 296 -16.11 -32.60 -8.69
C ALA A 296 -16.66 -33.26 -7.41
N VAL A 297 -17.91 -33.72 -7.43
CA VAL A 297 -18.53 -34.38 -6.25
C VAL A 297 -17.84 -35.72 -5.92
N SER A 298 -17.24 -36.39 -6.90
CA SER A 298 -16.51 -37.63 -6.66
C SER A 298 -15.17 -37.40 -5.94
N LYS A 299 -14.41 -36.37 -6.32
CA LYS A 299 -13.00 -36.17 -5.93
C LYS A 299 -12.76 -35.15 -4.79
N LEU A 300 -13.66 -34.18 -4.60
CA LEU A 300 -13.45 -33.09 -3.63
C LEU A 300 -13.63 -33.52 -2.16
N GLU A 301 -13.23 -32.67 -1.20
CA GLU A 301 -13.48 -32.88 0.23
C GLU A 301 -14.99 -32.75 0.59
N PRO A 302 -15.47 -33.38 1.68
CA PRO A 302 -16.90 -33.47 2.04
C PRO A 302 -17.68 -32.16 1.99
N ASP A 303 -17.13 -31.08 2.53
CA ASP A 303 -17.79 -29.77 2.56
C ASP A 303 -17.96 -29.20 1.16
N HIS A 304 -16.93 -29.35 0.31
CA HIS A 304 -16.97 -28.93 -1.09
C HIS A 304 -17.89 -29.83 -1.93
N LYS A 305 -17.96 -31.15 -1.66
CA LYS A 305 -18.91 -32.05 -2.35
C LYS A 305 -20.35 -31.59 -2.18
N VAL A 306 -20.75 -31.23 -0.95
CA VAL A 306 -22.12 -30.76 -0.68
C VAL A 306 -22.38 -29.44 -1.39
N ALA A 307 -21.43 -28.51 -1.38
CA ALA A 307 -21.56 -27.22 -2.06
C ALA A 307 -21.70 -27.38 -3.59
N PHE A 308 -20.89 -28.24 -4.21
CA PHE A 308 -20.99 -28.52 -5.65
C PHE A 308 -22.26 -29.29 -6.00
N SER A 309 -22.69 -30.24 -5.16
CA SER A 309 -23.95 -30.96 -5.37
C SER A 309 -25.17 -30.06 -5.24
N ARG A 310 -25.14 -29.07 -4.33
CA ARG A 310 -26.19 -28.04 -4.24
C ARG A 310 -26.21 -27.16 -5.49
N ARG A 311 -25.05 -26.66 -5.94
CA ARG A 311 -24.96 -25.86 -7.18
C ARG A 311 -25.38 -26.64 -8.42
N ARG A 312 -25.11 -27.94 -8.48
CA ARG A 312 -25.60 -28.82 -9.55
C ARG A 312 -27.11 -28.87 -9.61
N MET A 313 -27.77 -28.98 -8.45
CA MET A 313 -29.22 -28.99 -8.33
C MET A 313 -29.82 -27.64 -8.75
N GLU A 314 -29.24 -26.53 -8.29
CA GLU A 314 -29.62 -25.17 -8.73
C GLU A 314 -29.47 -25.01 -10.24
N PHE A 315 -28.34 -25.44 -10.82
CA PHE A 315 -28.10 -25.41 -12.26
C PHE A 315 -29.15 -26.19 -13.06
N MET A 316 -29.49 -27.40 -12.60
CA MET A 316 -30.48 -28.24 -13.28
C MET A 316 -31.89 -27.66 -13.19
N GLU A 317 -32.24 -27.01 -12.08
CA GLU A 317 -33.54 -26.35 -11.93
C GLU A 317 -33.65 -25.13 -12.87
N ASP A 318 -32.58 -24.33 -12.97
CA ASP A 318 -32.58 -23.09 -13.76
C ASP A 318 -32.43 -23.34 -15.27
N PHE A 319 -31.63 -24.33 -15.68
CA PHE A 319 -31.22 -24.53 -17.07
C PHE A 319 -31.49 -25.93 -17.63
N GLY A 320 -31.96 -26.87 -16.81
CA GLY A 320 -32.14 -28.26 -17.23
C GLY A 320 -33.20 -28.42 -18.31
N CYS A 321 -32.88 -29.18 -19.36
CA CYS A 321 -33.83 -29.45 -20.44
C CYS A 321 -34.89 -30.52 -20.10
N ASN A 322 -34.71 -31.28 -19.00
CA ASN A 322 -35.57 -32.41 -18.66
C ASN A 322 -35.86 -32.52 -17.15
N VAL A 323 -37.12 -32.69 -16.78
CA VAL A 323 -37.54 -32.90 -15.38
C VAL A 323 -36.90 -34.16 -14.77
N LEU A 324 -36.59 -35.16 -15.59
CA LEU A 324 -35.89 -36.36 -15.12
C LEU A 324 -34.44 -36.08 -14.70
N SER A 325 -33.71 -35.17 -15.38
CA SER A 325 -32.34 -34.82 -14.98
C SER A 325 -32.32 -34.01 -13.68
N VAL A 326 -33.32 -33.14 -13.49
CA VAL A 326 -33.56 -32.44 -12.22
C VAL A 326 -33.77 -33.44 -11.08
N GLN A 327 -34.71 -34.38 -11.25
CA GLN A 327 -35.01 -35.39 -10.24
C GLN A 327 -33.78 -36.24 -9.89
N GLN A 328 -32.99 -36.64 -10.89
CA GLN A 328 -31.74 -37.37 -10.68
C GLN A 328 -30.70 -36.55 -9.89
N ALA A 329 -30.59 -35.26 -10.15
CA ALA A 329 -29.69 -34.38 -9.39
C ALA A 329 -30.12 -34.24 -7.92
N TYR A 330 -31.42 -34.12 -7.65
CA TYR A 330 -31.98 -34.13 -6.29
C TYR A 330 -31.72 -35.46 -5.57
N GLU A 331 -31.96 -36.59 -6.22
CA GLU A 331 -31.71 -37.91 -5.66
C GLU A 331 -30.22 -38.13 -5.35
N ALA A 332 -29.33 -37.70 -6.24
CA ALA A 332 -27.89 -37.74 -6.03
C ALA A 332 -27.46 -36.89 -4.82
N HIS A 333 -28.03 -35.69 -4.66
CA HIS A 333 -27.76 -34.83 -3.51
C HIS A 333 -28.21 -35.46 -2.19
N GLN A 334 -29.44 -36.01 -2.15
CA GLN A 334 -29.97 -36.67 -0.95
C GLN A 334 -29.15 -37.92 -0.58
N LYS A 335 -28.70 -38.68 -1.57
CA LYS A 335 -27.82 -39.84 -1.36
C LYS A 335 -26.48 -39.41 -0.75
N LEU A 336 -25.85 -38.36 -1.28
CA LEU A 336 -24.60 -37.79 -0.76
C LEU A 336 -24.74 -37.36 0.71
N LEU A 337 -25.83 -36.66 1.07
CA LEU A 337 -26.07 -36.24 2.46
C LEU A 337 -26.25 -37.44 3.40
N LYS A 338 -26.97 -38.48 2.97
CA LYS A 338 -27.13 -39.71 3.76
C LYS A 338 -25.80 -40.43 3.97
N GLU A 339 -24.95 -40.50 2.95
CA GLU A 339 -23.62 -41.11 3.03
C GLU A 339 -22.70 -40.35 4.00
N LEU A 340 -22.67 -39.02 3.93
CA LEU A 340 -21.89 -38.17 4.83
C LEU A 340 -22.38 -38.27 6.29
N ASN A 341 -23.70 -38.30 6.50
CA ASN A 341 -24.30 -38.49 7.82
C ASN A 341 -24.04 -39.90 8.39
N ALA A 342 -24.02 -40.93 7.55
CA ALA A 342 -23.66 -42.28 7.96
C ALA A 342 -22.17 -42.41 8.33
N GLN A 343 -21.30 -41.68 7.63
CA GLN A 343 -19.87 -41.63 7.93
C GLN A 343 -19.57 -40.86 9.23
N SER A 344 -20.30 -39.78 9.54
CA SER A 344 -20.18 -39.07 10.81
C SER A 344 -20.79 -39.85 11.98
N GLY A 345 -21.89 -40.58 11.75
CA GLY A 345 -22.52 -41.47 12.72
C GLY A 345 -21.66 -42.69 13.10
N ARG A 346 -20.83 -43.22 12.19
CA ARG A 346 -19.90 -44.33 12.46
C ARG A 346 -18.74 -43.96 13.41
N LYS A 347 -18.41 -42.67 13.60
CA LYS A 347 -17.46 -42.23 14.64
C LYS A 347 -18.05 -42.23 16.06
N ARG A 348 -19.36 -42.44 16.22
CA ARG A 348 -20.01 -42.71 17.49
C ARG A 348 -20.58 -44.13 17.47
N LYS A 349 -19.73 -45.15 17.59
CA LYS A 349 -20.23 -46.47 17.98
C LYS A 349 -20.53 -46.46 19.49
N PRO A 350 -21.70 -46.93 19.91
CA PRO A 350 -22.04 -47.12 21.32
C PRO A 350 -21.26 -48.33 21.86
N GLU A 351 -20.69 -48.20 23.07
CA GLU A 351 -20.28 -49.38 23.84
C GLU A 351 -21.56 -50.14 24.23
N ASP A 352 -21.67 -51.35 23.70
CA ASP A 352 -22.73 -52.30 24.00
C ASP A 352 -22.50 -52.89 25.40
N GLY A 353 -23.56 -52.90 26.20
CA GLY A 353 -23.55 -53.45 27.55
C GLY A 353 -23.64 -54.97 27.60
N SER A 354 -23.16 -55.56 28.69
CA SER A 354 -23.74 -56.78 29.26
C SER A 354 -23.36 -56.93 30.74
N GLY A 355 -24.34 -57.23 31.60
CA GLY A 355 -24.10 -57.91 32.88
C GLY A 355 -24.79 -57.29 34.08
N ASP A 356 -26.00 -57.78 34.37
CA ASP A 356 -26.77 -57.65 35.61
C ASP A 356 -25.91 -57.74 36.89
N ASP A 357 -26.22 -56.93 37.92
CA ASP A 357 -26.95 -57.45 39.08
C ASP A 357 -27.45 -56.36 40.04
N ALA A 358 -28.54 -56.71 40.72
CA ALA A 358 -29.43 -55.88 41.52
C ALA A 358 -28.79 -55.15 42.72
N GLN A 359 -29.29 -53.96 43.05
CA GLN A 359 -30.15 -53.73 44.24
C GLN A 359 -30.31 -52.23 44.58
N ASN A 360 -31.55 -51.94 44.97
CA ASN A 360 -31.99 -50.99 45.99
C ASN A 360 -32.47 -49.61 45.52
N ASP A 361 -33.79 -49.48 45.60
CA ASP A 361 -34.58 -48.29 45.35
C ASP A 361 -34.96 -47.64 46.70
N LYS A 362 -35.16 -46.31 46.66
CA LYS A 362 -35.73 -45.40 47.68
C LYS A 362 -34.76 -44.68 48.64
N LYS A 363 -34.59 -43.37 48.42
CA LYS A 363 -35.34 -42.32 49.17
C LYS A 363 -35.05 -40.89 48.68
N ALA A 364 -36.12 -40.25 48.23
CA ALA A 364 -36.62 -38.91 48.58
C ALA A 364 -35.66 -37.71 48.83
N ARG A 365 -36.03 -36.62 48.14
CA ARG A 365 -36.02 -35.20 48.56
C ARG A 365 -34.67 -34.52 48.85
N TYR A 366 -34.43 -33.40 48.17
CA TYR A 366 -34.03 -32.17 48.86
C TYR A 366 -34.36 -30.91 48.04
N ASP A 367 -35.05 -29.97 48.69
CA ASP A 367 -35.05 -28.54 48.37
C ASP A 367 -34.63 -27.81 49.66
N SER A 368 -34.08 -26.61 49.48
CA SER A 368 -33.73 -25.58 50.45
C SER A 368 -32.26 -25.50 50.91
N LYS A 369 -31.58 -24.49 50.33
CA LYS A 369 -30.96 -23.29 50.96
C LYS A 369 -30.24 -23.54 52.31
N GLN A 370 -29.03 -23.04 52.60
CA GLN A 370 -28.49 -21.66 52.58
C GLN A 370 -27.22 -21.76 53.50
N TYR A 371 -26.08 -21.07 53.40
CA TYR A 371 -25.81 -19.63 53.56
C TYR A 371 -24.27 -19.37 53.51
N SER A 372 -23.92 -18.19 52.95
CA SER A 372 -22.83 -17.24 53.31
C SER A 372 -21.36 -17.71 53.26
N ASN A 373 -20.35 -16.90 52.92
CA ASN A 373 -20.12 -15.46 53.04
C ASN A 373 -18.90 -15.11 52.13
N GLY A 374 -18.67 -13.94 51.53
CA GLY A 374 -19.36 -12.65 51.52
C GLY A 374 -18.60 -11.59 50.67
N SER A 375 -19.27 -10.45 50.47
CA SER A 375 -18.78 -9.05 50.35
C SER A 375 -17.77 -8.66 49.24
N SER A 376 -17.85 -7.54 48.50
CA SER A 376 -18.72 -6.35 48.48
C SER A 376 -18.59 -5.58 47.15
N ASP A 377 -19.54 -4.68 46.92
CA ASP A 377 -19.96 -3.93 45.74
C ASP A 377 -19.02 -2.88 45.12
N TYR A 378 -19.23 -2.57 43.82
CA TYR A 378 -19.67 -1.22 43.42
C TYR A 378 -20.40 -1.15 42.05
N SER A 379 -21.69 -0.82 42.13
CA SER A 379 -22.54 0.09 41.32
C SER A 379 -22.81 -0.07 39.81
N SER A 380 -24.11 0.01 39.51
CA SER A 380 -24.78 0.09 38.20
C SER A 380 -25.10 1.55 37.81
N SER A 381 -25.48 1.77 36.54
CA SER A 381 -26.57 2.70 36.25
C SER A 381 -27.38 2.28 35.01
N TYR A 382 -28.70 2.25 35.21
CA TYR A 382 -29.79 2.04 34.25
C TYR A 382 -30.30 3.39 33.71
N MET A 383 -30.95 3.39 32.54
CA MET A 383 -32.30 3.97 32.27
C MET A 383 -32.73 3.66 30.82
N ALA A 384 -33.84 2.94 30.61
CA ALA A 384 -35.22 3.40 30.33
C ALA A 384 -35.48 3.62 28.81
N SER A 385 -36.19 2.69 28.15
CA SER A 385 -37.64 2.70 27.88
C SER A 385 -38.10 3.67 26.77
N HIS A 386 -38.52 3.13 25.62
CA HIS A 386 -39.81 3.49 25.01
C HIS A 386 -40.28 2.45 23.97
N SER A 387 -41.53 2.01 24.12
CA SER A 387 -42.28 1.18 23.17
C SER A 387 -43.34 2.00 22.44
N GLN A 388 -43.55 1.72 21.15
CA GLN A 388 -44.82 1.73 20.40
C GLN A 388 -44.56 0.82 19.18
N GLY A 389 -45.41 -0.04 18.64
CA GLY A 389 -46.86 -0.26 18.74
C GLY A 389 -47.34 -0.74 17.35
N ALA A 390 -47.54 -2.06 17.22
CA ALA A 390 -48.39 -2.84 16.30
C ALA A 390 -48.63 -2.43 14.83
N TYR A 391 -48.48 -3.38 13.89
CA TYR A 391 -49.60 -3.95 13.10
C TYR A 391 -49.16 -5.22 12.34
N GLY A 392 -50.02 -6.23 12.32
CA GLY A 392 -49.75 -7.56 11.74
C GLY A 392 -49.98 -7.64 10.23
N GLY A 393 -49.31 -8.60 9.59
CA GLY A 393 -49.53 -9.01 8.21
C GLY A 393 -48.87 -10.36 7.94
N TYR A 394 -49.69 -11.35 7.59
CA TYR A 394 -49.27 -12.70 7.17
C TYR A 394 -48.45 -12.62 5.86
N GLY A 395 -47.30 -13.31 5.78
CA GLY A 395 -46.52 -13.43 4.55
C GLY A 395 -45.39 -14.46 4.65
N MET A 396 -45.27 -15.27 3.60
CA MET A 396 -44.46 -16.48 3.37
C MET A 396 -42.97 -16.49 3.83
N PRO A 397 -42.36 -17.69 4.00
CA PRO A 397 -40.95 -17.84 4.36
C PRO A 397 -40.04 -17.41 3.22
N SER A 398 -39.23 -16.39 3.48
CA SER A 398 -38.21 -15.87 2.57
C SER A 398 -37.07 -16.88 2.38
N HIS A 399 -36.88 -17.31 1.14
CA HIS A 399 -35.69 -18.02 0.65
C HIS A 399 -34.44 -17.20 0.97
N HIS A 400 -33.58 -17.72 1.87
CA HIS A 400 -32.22 -17.22 2.04
C HIS A 400 -31.38 -17.61 0.82
N GLY A 401 -31.45 -16.78 -0.23
CA GLY A 401 -30.48 -16.79 -1.30
C GLY A 401 -29.12 -16.38 -0.73
N TYR A 402 -28.22 -17.35 -0.61
CA TYR A 402 -26.79 -17.10 -0.46
C TYR A 402 -26.23 -16.59 -1.80
N TYR A 403 -26.62 -15.37 -2.18
CA TYR A 403 -25.81 -14.57 -3.08
C TYR A 403 -24.74 -13.90 -2.22
N ASP A 404 -23.57 -14.54 -2.16
CA ASP A 404 -22.36 -13.93 -1.67
C ASP A 404 -21.55 -13.42 -2.89
N PRO A 405 -21.56 -12.12 -3.19
CA PRO A 405 -20.63 -11.52 -4.13
C PRO A 405 -19.33 -11.16 -3.39
N SER A 406 -18.58 -12.16 -2.91
CA SER A 406 -17.26 -11.96 -2.28
C SER A 406 -16.11 -12.43 -3.17
N TRP A 407 -16.04 -11.93 -4.41
CA TRP A 407 -14.79 -11.91 -5.18
C TRP A 407 -14.10 -10.55 -5.07
N ASN A 408 -13.86 -10.09 -3.84
CA ASN A 408 -12.82 -9.08 -3.59
C ASN A 408 -11.55 -9.79 -3.12
N THR A 409 -10.93 -10.54 -4.02
CA THR A 409 -9.51 -10.91 -3.86
C THR A 409 -8.67 -9.71 -4.27
N GLY A 410 -8.61 -8.75 -3.35
CA GLY A 410 -7.72 -7.60 -3.40
C GLY A 410 -6.26 -8.04 -3.32
N PHE A 411 -5.71 -8.51 -4.43
CA PHE A 411 -4.35 -8.11 -4.76
C PHE A 411 -4.49 -6.75 -5.43
N ASN A 412 -4.39 -5.72 -4.59
CA ASN A 412 -4.34 -4.34 -5.00
C ASN A 412 -3.26 -4.23 -6.07
N SER A 413 -3.66 -4.15 -7.35
CA SER A 413 -2.83 -3.45 -8.31
C SER A 413 -2.63 -2.09 -7.68
N MET A 414 -1.41 -1.74 -7.28
CA MET A 414 -1.06 -0.36 -6.93
C MET A 414 -1.45 0.52 -8.13
N SER A 415 -2.71 0.94 -8.12
CA SER A 415 -3.22 2.11 -8.80
C SER A 415 -2.53 3.25 -8.09
N TYR A 416 -1.67 3.96 -8.80
CA TYR A 416 -1.06 5.17 -8.29
C TYR A 416 -2.18 6.15 -7.98
N GLY A 417 -2.53 6.24 -6.70
CA GLY A 417 -3.53 7.16 -6.20
C GLY A 417 -3.13 8.60 -6.52
N TYR A 418 -3.84 9.16 -7.50
CA TYR A 418 -4.18 10.57 -7.59
C TYR A 418 -5.23 10.86 -6.52
N HIS A 419 -4.89 11.75 -5.59
CA HIS A 419 -5.90 12.41 -4.76
C HIS A 419 -6.61 13.44 -5.62
N GLN A 420 -7.89 13.22 -5.92
CA GLN A 420 -8.77 14.28 -6.44
C GLN A 420 -9.87 14.54 -5.41
N ASN A 421 -9.97 15.81 -5.03
CA ASN A 421 -10.82 16.36 -3.98
C ASN A 421 -12.30 16.00 -4.12
N GLN A 422 -12.93 15.72 -2.97
CA GLN A 422 -14.37 15.66 -2.78
C GLN A 422 -15.02 17.02 -3.04
N TRP A 423 -16.02 17.06 -3.91
CA TRP A 423 -17.09 18.06 -3.90
C TRP A 423 -18.43 17.32 -3.80
N GLY A 424 -19.23 17.69 -2.80
CA GLY A 424 -20.47 17.01 -2.41
C GLY A 424 -21.65 17.27 -3.36
N PRO A 425 -22.73 16.45 -3.28
CA PRO A 425 -23.88 16.57 -4.17
C PRO A 425 -24.88 17.62 -3.66
N TYR A 426 -25.17 18.59 -4.52
CA TYR A 426 -26.32 19.48 -4.41
C TYR A 426 -27.60 18.69 -4.70
N SER A 427 -28.59 18.86 -3.83
CA SER A 427 -29.96 18.38 -3.98
C SER A 427 -30.72 19.19 -5.05
N GLY A 428 -31.46 18.50 -5.91
CA GLY A 428 -32.37 19.11 -6.88
C GLY A 428 -33.61 18.24 -7.06
N GLN A 429 -34.68 18.60 -6.36
CA GLN A 429 -36.01 17.99 -6.45
C GLN A 429 -36.71 18.31 -7.77
N TYR A 430 -37.49 17.34 -8.22
CA TYR A 430 -38.55 17.40 -9.23
C TYR A 430 -39.43 18.67 -9.17
N TYR A 431 -39.82 19.20 -10.33
CA TYR A 431 -41.24 19.30 -10.74
C TYR A 431 -41.33 19.53 -12.26
N GLY A 432 -42.07 18.66 -12.94
CA GLY A 432 -42.59 18.91 -14.28
C GLY A 432 -44.05 19.38 -14.17
N SER A 433 -44.39 20.46 -14.87
CA SER A 433 -45.77 20.80 -15.20
C SER A 433 -45.83 21.71 -16.42
N GLN A 434 -46.67 21.29 -17.36
CA GLN A 434 -47.15 21.92 -18.60
C GLN A 434 -46.27 21.81 -19.83
#